data_AF-R6HLT3-F1
#
_entry.id   AF-R6HLT3-F1
#
_cell.length_a   1.000
_cell.length_b   1.000
_cell.length_c   1.000
_cell.angle_alpha   90.00
_cell.angle_beta   90.00
_cell.angle_gamma   90.00
#
_symmetry.space_group_name_H-M   'P 1'
#
loop_
_entity.id
_entity.type
_entity.pdbx_description
1 polymer ?
#
loop_
_entity_poly.entity_id
_entity_poly.type
_entity_poly.pdbx_seq_one_letter_code
_entity_poly.pdbx_strand_id
1 'polypeptide(L)' 'MTNEQKIKIIEEILDLDEGTLKEDTVLRDLEDWDSVAIISFIAMIDDEFNKIVKGPVVREQKTVADLMALMEK' A
#
# COMPACT_ATOMS: atom_id res chain seq x y z
N MET A 1 -13.53 -4.64 -3.28
CA MET A 1 -12.19 -5.18 -3.53
C MET A 1 -11.94 -6.31 -2.54
N THR A 2 -11.40 -7.45 -2.96
CA THR A 2 -11.00 -8.54 -2.06
C THR A 2 -9.60 -8.28 -1.50
N ASN A 3 -9.23 -8.89 -0.37
CA ASN A 3 -7.89 -8.72 0.22
C ASN A 3 -6.77 -9.08 -0.76
N GLU A 4 -6.94 -10.16 -1.53
CA GLU A 4 -5.99 -10.57 -2.57
C GLU A 4 -5.75 -9.47 -3.62
N GLN A 5 -6.82 -8.80 -4.07
CA GLN A 5 -6.70 -7.68 -5.02
C GLN A 5 -5.98 -6.48 -4.39
N LYS A 6 -6.20 -6.20 -3.10
CA LYS A 6 -5.50 -5.13 -2.39
C LYS A 6 -3.99 -5.39 -2.33
N ILE A 7 -3.63 -6.61 -1.93
CA ILE A 7 -2.23 -7.03 -1.82
C ILE A 7 -1.56 -6.93 -3.19
N LYS A 8 -2.20 -7.44 -4.24
CA LYS A 8 -1.66 -7.39 -5.60
C LYS A 8 -1.33 -5.97 -6.06
N ILE A 9 -2.21 -5.00 -5.79
CA ILE A 9 -1.95 -3.59 -6.14
C ILE A 9 -0.73 -3.05 -5.37
N ILE A 10 -0.60 -3.41 -4.09
CA ILE A 10 0.55 -2.99 -3.27
C ILE A 10 1.84 -3.65 -3.78
N GLU A 11 1.78 -4.92 -4.19
CA GLU A 11 2.92 -5.62 -4.82
C GLU A 11 3.32 -4.96 -6.14
N GLU A 12 2.36 -4.58 -6.99
CA GLU A 12 2.62 -3.85 -8.24
C GLU A 12 3.25 -2.47 -7.98
N ILE A 13 2.83 -1.75 -6.93
CA ILE A 13 3.42 -0.46 -6.53
C ILE A 13 4.87 -0.63 -6.06
N LEU A 14 5.17 -1.75 -5.41
CA LEU A 14 6.48 -2.06 -4.85
C LEU A 14 7.36 -2.86 -5.81
N ASP A 15 6.90 -3.13 -7.03
CA ASP A 15 7.60 -3.96 -8.02
C ASP A 15 7.98 -5.36 -7.46
N LEU A 16 7.06 -5.95 -6.68
CA LEU A 16 7.21 -7.27 -6.08
C LEU A 16 6.42 -8.34 -6.83
N ASP A 17 6.87 -9.59 -6.76
CA ASP A 17 6.17 -10.74 -7.32
C ASP A 17 4.84 -11.01 -6.59
N GLU A 18 3.85 -11.53 -7.30
CA GLU A 18 2.53 -11.86 -6.74
C GLU A 18 2.63 -12.91 -5.61
N GLY A 19 2.08 -12.58 -4.44
CA GLY A 19 2.11 -13.43 -3.24
C GLY A 19 3.38 -13.28 -2.39
N THR A 20 4.21 -12.27 -2.65
CA THR A 20 5.36 -11.90 -1.83
C THR A 20 4.92 -11.26 -0.51
N LEU A 21 3.89 -10.41 -0.57
CA LEU A 21 3.38 -9.69 0.59
C LEU A 21 2.29 -10.47 1.31
N LYS A 22 2.27 -10.32 2.63
CA LYS A 22 1.23 -10.81 3.53
C LYS A 22 0.70 -9.67 4.37
N GLU A 23 -0.48 -9.86 4.94
CA GLU A 23 -1.13 -8.85 5.79
C GLU A 23 -0.24 -8.44 6.99
N ASP A 24 0.55 -9.37 7.52
CA ASP A 24 1.48 -9.18 8.64
C ASP A 24 2.86 -8.67 8.25
N THR A 25 3.14 -8.48 6.94
CA THR A 25 4.40 -7.94 6.46
C THR A 25 4.59 -6.51 6.94
N VAL A 26 5.76 -6.24 7.54
CA VAL A 26 6.14 -4.92 8.05
C VAL A 26 6.70 -4.08 6.89
N LEU A 27 6.08 -2.94 6.62
CA LEU A 27 6.46 -2.07 5.50
C LEU A 27 7.89 -1.53 5.65
N ARG A 28 8.32 -1.26 6.88
CA ARG A 28 9.65 -0.74 7.18
C ARG A 28 10.78 -1.73 6.89
N ASP A 29 10.45 -3.02 6.81
CA ASP A 29 11.42 -4.07 6.48
C ASP A 29 11.55 -4.26 4.96
N LEU A 30 10.66 -3.63 4.17
CA LEU A 30 10.72 -3.63 2.71
C LEU A 30 11.67 -2.52 2.25
N GLU A 31 12.71 -2.87 1.50
CA GLU A 31 13.64 -1.89 0.92
C GLU A 31 12.93 -0.96 -0.07
N ASP A 32 11.92 -1.47 -0.78
CA ASP A 32 11.14 -0.75 -1.77
C ASP A 32 10.09 0.21 -1.16
N TRP A 33 9.89 0.18 0.17
CA TRP A 33 9.00 1.12 0.86
C TRP A 33 9.66 2.50 1.06
N ASP A 34 9.81 3.21 -0.05
CA ASP A 34 10.45 4.53 -0.11
C ASP A 34 9.45 5.67 -0.39
N SER A 35 9.97 6.86 -0.70
CA SER A 35 9.10 8.01 -1.00
C SER A 35 8.34 7.86 -2.32
N VAL A 36 8.89 7.13 -3.29
CA VAL A 36 8.27 6.87 -4.58
C VAL A 36 7.09 5.92 -4.40
N ALA A 37 7.29 4.81 -3.68
CA ALA A 37 6.21 3.88 -3.35
C ALA A 37 5.06 4.57 -2.60
N ILE A 38 5.38 5.44 -1.63
CA ILE A 38 4.38 6.23 -0.90
C ILE A 38 3.60 7.15 -1.83
N ILE A 39 4.27 7.86 -2.74
CA ILE A 39 3.62 8.77 -3.70
C ILE A 39 2.71 7.98 -4.66
N SER A 40 3.20 6.86 -5.20
CA SER A 40 2.44 5.96 -6.07
C SER A 40 1.21 5.41 -5.37
N PHE A 41 1.35 4.99 -4.10
CA PHE A 41 0.23 4.52 -3.30
C PHE A 41 -0.83 5.62 -3.08
N ILE A 42 -0.42 6.85 -2.75
CA ILE A 42 -1.36 7.97 -2.58
C ILE A 42 -2.11 8.26 -3.88
N ALA A 43 -1.41 8.28 -5.01
CA ALA A 43 -2.02 8.52 -6.31
C ALA A 43 -3.02 7.41 -6.67
N MET A 44 -2.68 6.14 -6.42
CA MET A 44 -3.59 5.02 -6.61
C MET A 44 -4.83 5.12 -5.71
N ILE A 45 -4.67 5.51 -4.44
CA ILE A 45 -5.81 5.70 -3.53
C ILE A 45 -6.73 6.82 -4.01
N ASP A 46 -6.17 7.93 -4.50
CA ASP A 46 -6.95 9.04 -5.04
C ASP A 46 -7.72 8.62 -6.30
N ASP A 47 -7.10 7.87 -7.22
CA ASP A 47 -7.74 7.43 -8.46
C ASP A 47 -8.81 6.35 -8.26
N GLU A 48 -8.50 5.29 -7.48
CA GLU A 48 -9.39 4.13 -7.30
C GLU A 48 -10.48 4.36 -6.25
N PHE A 49 -10.16 5.10 -5.19
CA PHE A 49 -11.06 5.29 -4.04
C PHE A 49 -11.59 6.72 -3.91
N ASN A 50 -11.10 7.65 -4.74
CA ASN A 50 -11.47 9.06 -4.69
C ASN A 50 -11.22 9.66 -3.29
N LYS A 51 -10.13 9.19 -2.64
CA LYS A 51 -9.70 9.54 -1.29
C LYS A 51 -8.35 10.24 -1.33
N ILE A 52 -8.26 11.38 -0.64
CA ILE A 52 -7.01 12.11 -0.50
C ILE A 52 -6.35 11.71 0.83
N VAL A 53 -5.26 10.94 0.76
CA VAL A 53 -4.44 10.57 1.92
C VAL A 53 -3.16 11.41 1.93
N LYS A 54 -2.77 11.90 3.11
CA LYS A 54 -1.54 12.68 3.26
C LYS A 54 -0.34 11.74 3.39
N GLY A 55 0.79 12.07 2.75
CA GLY A 55 2.02 11.28 2.83
C GLY A 55 2.49 10.91 4.24
N PRO A 56 2.45 11.81 5.25
CA PRO A 56 2.77 11.45 6.63
C PRO A 56 1.88 10.33 7.19
N VAL A 57 0.59 10.31 6.84
CA VAL A 57 -0.35 9.26 7.28
C VAL A 57 0.05 7.91 6.69
N VAL A 58 0.38 7.86 5.39
CA VAL A 58 0.82 6.63 4.73
C VAL A 58 2.15 6.15 5.34
N ARG A 59 3.07 7.06 5.65
CA ARG A 59 4.37 6.74 6.26
C ARG A 59 4.27 6.24 7.69
N GLU A 60 3.22 6.59 8.41
CA GLU A 60 2.95 6.13 9.79
C GLU A 60 2.37 4.70 9.84
N GLN A 61 1.90 4.17 8.70
CA GLN A 61 1.42 2.79 8.62
C GLN A 61 2.59 1.81 8.84
N LYS A 62 2.31 0.69 9.51
CA LYS A 62 3.36 -0.26 9.92
C LYS A 62 3.35 -1.53 9.08
N THR A 63 2.18 -1.97 8.68
CA THR A 63 1.97 -3.26 8.03
C THR A 63 1.20 -3.13 6.72
N VAL A 64 1.24 -4.18 5.89
CA VAL A 64 0.41 -4.24 4.68
C VAL A 64 -1.08 -4.19 5.05
N ALA A 65 -1.50 -4.81 6.16
CA ALA A 65 -2.87 -4.70 6.66
C ALA A 65 -3.30 -3.25 6.89
N ASP A 66 -2.41 -2.42 7.42
CA ASP A 66 -2.67 -1.00 7.64
C ASP A 66 -2.89 -0.24 6.31
N LEU A 67 -2.11 -0.55 5.26
CA LEU A 67 -2.33 0.01 3.92
C LEU A 67 -3.66 -0.45 3.33
N MET A 68 -3.98 -1.74 3.47
CA MET A 68 -5.25 -2.29 2.98
C MET A 68 -6.46 -1.65 3.64
N ALA A 69 -6.35 -1.19 4.88
CA ALA A 69 -7.41 -0.46 5.58
C ALA A 69 -7.65 0.94 4.98
N LEU A 70 -6.62 1.56 4.40
CA LEU A 70 -6.76 2.84 3.65
C LEU A 70 -7.49 2.64 2.32
N MET A 71 -7.45 1.42 1.77
CA MET A 71 -8.14 0.98 0.54
C MET A 71 -9.59 0.51 0.80
N GLU A 72 -10.23 0.97 1.86
CA GLU A 72 -11.65 0.73 2.13
C GLU A 72 -12.48 1.97 1.79
N LYS A 73 -13.76 1.81 1.47
CA LYS A 73 -14.67 2.96 1.23
C LYS A 73 -15.08 3.61 2.54
#